data_AF-A0A9W6RX27-F1
#
_entry.id   AF-A0A9W6RX27-F1
#
_cell.length_a   1.000
_cell.length_b   1.000
_cell.length_c   1.000
_cell.angle_alpha   90.00
_cell.angle_beta   90.00
_cell.angle_gamma   90.00
#
_symmetry.space_group_name_H-M   'P 1'
#
loop_
_entity.id
_entity.type
_entity.pdbx_description
1 polymer ?
#
loop_
_entity_poly.entity_id
_entity_poly.type
_entity_poly.pdbx_seq_one_letter_code
_entity_poly.pdbx_strand_id
1 'polypeptide(L)'
;MRHLTRPFTEGTLRRGREVEQLLEAFEQDGRRGLRWASISPPTRSHGFIVGLHTVEDLDDTYRLTVDEYPSFHETDEEDFGQTIGETKSANEAIDLAARELGADPARWVNQGVLQDEYNDYVKQGRPMGRWQPT
;
A
#
# COMPACT_ATOMS: atom_id res chain seq x y z
N MET A 1 8.32 10.12 13.31
CA MET A 1 7.14 9.23 13.33
C MET A 1 6.50 9.35 11.94
N ARG A 2 6.61 8.31 11.11
CA ARG A 2 6.16 8.36 9.71
C ARG A 2 4.71 7.91 9.54
N HIS A 3 4.23 7.09 10.48
CA HIS A 3 2.88 6.57 10.50
C HIS A 3 1.86 7.60 10.95
N LEU A 4 0.74 7.63 10.23
CA LEU A 4 -0.40 8.49 10.46
C LEU A 4 -1.41 7.75 11.34
N THR A 5 -1.79 8.38 12.44
CA THR A 5 -3.00 7.97 13.16
C THR A 5 -4.22 8.22 12.27
N ARG A 6 -5.31 7.48 12.46
CA ARG A 6 -6.57 7.65 11.70
C ARG A 6 -7.00 9.10 11.44
N PRO A 7 -7.05 10.04 12.42
CA PRO A 7 -7.40 11.44 12.13
C PRO A 7 -6.45 12.14 11.15
N PHE A 8 -5.16 11.82 11.20
CA PHE A 8 -4.18 12.35 10.24
C PHE A 8 -4.33 11.72 8.86
N THR A 9 -4.60 10.42 8.78
CA THR A 9 -4.94 9.72 7.54
C THR A 9 -6.15 10.36 6.86
N GLU A 10 -7.24 10.54 7.61
CA GLU A 10 -8.46 11.22 7.15
C GLU A 10 -8.17 12.66 6.68
N GLY A 11 -7.35 13.39 7.43
CA GLY A 11 -6.92 14.74 7.06
C GLY A 11 -6.10 14.77 5.76
N THR A 12 -5.19 13.82 5.55
CA THR A 12 -4.38 13.71 4.33
C THR A 12 -5.26 13.42 3.13
N LEU A 13 -6.15 12.43 3.23
CA LEU A 13 -7.10 12.07 2.18
C LEU A 13 -8.02 13.24 1.80
N ARG A 14 -8.56 13.97 2.78
CA ARG A 14 -9.39 15.16 2.52
C ARG A 14 -8.64 16.30 1.83
N ARG A 15 -7.32 16.36 1.98
CA ARG A 15 -6.46 17.33 1.27
C ARG A 15 -6.10 16.88 -0.15
N GLY A 16 -6.71 15.79 -0.64
CA GLY A 16 -6.47 15.28 -1.98
C GLY A 16 -5.13 14.55 -2.10
N ARG A 17 -4.64 13.95 -1.01
CA ARG A 17 -3.38 13.20 -1.01
C ARG A 17 -3.64 11.74 -0.68
N GLU A 18 -3.00 10.86 -1.43
CA GLU A 18 -3.03 9.43 -1.21
C GLU A 18 -2.22 9.02 0.04
N VAL A 19 -2.64 7.92 0.64
CA VAL A 19 -1.91 7.24 1.70
C VAL A 19 -1.68 5.78 1.31
N GLU A 20 -0.58 5.23 1.79
CA GLU A 20 -0.11 3.88 1.46
C GLU A 20 0.17 3.09 2.74
N GLN A 21 0.19 1.77 2.66
CA GLN A 21 0.67 0.91 3.74
C GLN A 21 1.27 -0.37 3.18
N LEU A 22 2.54 -0.64 3.52
CA LEU A 22 3.17 -1.92 3.22
C LEU A 22 2.49 -3.02 4.06
N LEU A 23 1.97 -4.07 3.41
CA LEU A 23 1.17 -5.09 4.07
C LEU A 23 1.99 -6.33 4.39
N GLU A 24 2.52 -6.97 3.36
CA GLU A 24 3.18 -8.26 3.49
C GLU A 24 4.12 -8.56 2.32
N ALA A 25 5.05 -9.46 2.58
CA ALA A 25 5.81 -10.15 1.56
C ALA A 25 5.38 -11.61 1.50
N PHE A 26 5.40 -12.19 0.31
CA PHE A 26 4.99 -13.57 0.10
C PHE A 26 5.89 -14.26 -0.92
N GLU A 27 5.75 -15.57 -1.02
CA GLU A 27 6.39 -16.38 -2.05
C GLU A 27 5.34 -17.23 -2.75
N GLN A 28 5.40 -17.27 -4.08
CA GLN A 28 4.57 -18.12 -4.90
C GLN A 28 5.40 -18.63 -6.08
N ASP A 29 5.39 -19.95 -6.31
CA ASP A 29 6.12 -20.59 -7.41
C ASP A 29 7.62 -20.25 -7.46
N GLY A 30 8.25 -20.06 -6.29
CA GLY A 30 9.66 -19.66 -6.15
C GLY A 30 9.95 -18.19 -6.50
N ARG A 31 8.93 -17.40 -6.82
CA ARG A 31 9.01 -15.95 -7.00
C ARG A 31 8.55 -15.25 -5.74
N ARG A 32 9.20 -14.12 -5.45
CA ARG A 32 8.93 -13.32 -4.26
C ARG A 32 8.08 -12.14 -4.61
N GLY A 33 7.01 -11.92 -3.86
CA GLY A 33 6.08 -10.83 -4.08
C GLY A 33 5.97 -9.90 -2.89
N LEU A 34 5.53 -8.68 -3.16
CA LEU A 34 5.24 -7.66 -2.17
C LEU A 34 3.83 -7.14 -2.38
N ARG A 35 3.11 -6.88 -1.29
CA ARG A 35 1.79 -6.25 -1.31
C ARG A 35 1.75 -4.98 -0.49
N TRP A 36 1.14 -3.95 -1.03
CA TRP A 36 0.76 -2.75 -0.28
C TRP A 36 -0.65 -2.31 -0.61
N ALA A 37 -1.29 -1.67 0.37
CA ALA A 37 -2.57 -1.02 0.18
C ALA A 37 -2.36 0.46 -0.15
N SER A 38 -3.25 1.03 -0.95
CA SER A 38 -3.41 2.48 -1.09
C SER A 38 -4.85 2.90 -0.80
N ILE A 39 -5.01 4.14 -0.34
CA ILE A 39 -6.31 4.82 -0.36
C ILE A 39 -6.14 6.12 -1.13
N SER A 40 -6.77 6.18 -2.31
CA SER A 40 -6.79 7.38 -3.14
C SER A 40 -7.92 8.32 -2.70
N PRO A 41 -7.69 9.65 -2.74
CA PRO A 41 -8.72 10.63 -2.42
C PRO A 41 -9.84 10.65 -3.48
N PRO A 42 -11.03 11.19 -3.15
CA PRO A 42 -12.14 11.25 -4.10
C PRO A 42 -11.80 12.18 -5.26
N THR A 43 -12.32 11.82 -6.44
CA THR A 43 -12.26 12.64 -7.65
C THR A 43 -13.67 13.17 -7.98
N ARG A 44 -13.84 13.79 -9.15
CA ARG A 44 -15.17 14.27 -9.58
C ARG A 44 -16.15 13.11 -9.85
N SER A 45 -15.65 11.96 -10.27
CA SER A 45 -16.45 10.81 -10.69
C SER A 45 -16.39 9.61 -9.74
N HIS A 46 -15.46 9.62 -8.78
CA HIS A 46 -15.26 8.52 -7.83
C HIS A 46 -15.12 9.03 -6.39
N GLY A 47 -15.61 8.23 -5.44
CA GLY A 47 -15.32 8.35 -4.02
C GLY A 47 -13.88 7.97 -3.66
N PHE A 48 -13.63 7.70 -2.39
CA PHE A 48 -12.33 7.20 -1.94
C PHE A 48 -12.15 5.77 -2.44
N ILE A 49 -11.04 5.50 -3.13
CA ILE A 49 -10.76 4.18 -3.71
C ILE A 49 -9.74 3.47 -2.82
N VAL A 50 -10.02 2.21 -2.48
CA VAL A 50 -9.06 1.32 -1.82
C VAL A 50 -8.44 0.43 -2.88
N GLY A 51 -7.11 0.49 -3.01
CA GLY A 51 -6.33 -0.31 -3.96
C GLY A 51 -5.44 -1.33 -3.25
N LEU A 52 -5.22 -2.47 -3.90
CA LEU A 52 -4.19 -3.45 -3.56
C LEU A 52 -3.20 -3.57 -4.70
N HIS A 53 -1.93 -3.37 -4.40
CA HIS A 53 -0.86 -3.53 -5.38
C HIS A 53 -0.07 -4.80 -5.07
N THR A 54 0.29 -5.55 -6.12
CA THR A 54 1.05 -6.79 -6.01
C THR A 54 2.17 -6.78 -7.04
N VAL A 55 3.43 -6.74 -6.59
CA VAL A 55 4.61 -6.66 -7.47
C VAL A 55 5.62 -7.76 -7.15
N GLU A 56 6.50 -8.05 -8.11
CA GLU A 56 7.68 -8.88 -7.87
C GLU A 56 8.73 -8.10 -7.08
N ASP A 57 9.23 -8.69 -5.99
CA ASP A 57 10.24 -8.11 -5.12
C ASP A 57 11.65 -8.35 -5.69
N LEU A 58 12.12 -7.42 -6.53
CA LEU A 58 13.34 -7.58 -7.33
C LEU A 58 14.68 -7.31 -6.61
N ASP A 59 14.66 -6.89 -5.34
CA ASP A 59 15.87 -6.49 -4.60
C ASP A 59 16.75 -5.44 -5.30
N ASP A 60 16.12 -4.54 -6.05
CA ASP A 60 16.81 -3.49 -6.80
C ASP A 60 16.41 -2.10 -6.31
N THR A 61 16.60 -1.86 -5.01
CA THR A 61 16.32 -0.55 -4.37
C THR A 61 17.17 0.59 -4.93
N TYR A 62 18.22 0.29 -5.68
CA TYR A 62 19.14 1.29 -6.21
C TYR A 62 18.69 1.87 -7.55
N ARG A 63 17.85 1.15 -8.30
CA ARG A 63 17.44 1.55 -9.65
C ARG A 63 15.95 1.86 -9.78
N LEU A 64 15.13 1.28 -8.92
CA LEU A 64 13.67 1.36 -9.01
C LEU A 64 13.05 1.59 -7.62
N THR A 65 11.97 2.35 -7.58
CA THR A 65 11.07 2.38 -6.41
C THR A 65 10.09 1.22 -6.46
N VAL A 66 9.48 0.89 -5.31
CA VAL A 66 8.56 -0.25 -5.19
C VAL A 66 7.37 -0.16 -6.16
N ASP A 67 6.87 1.04 -6.41
CA ASP A 67 5.79 1.32 -7.38
C ASP A 67 6.23 1.18 -8.84
N GLU A 68 7.53 1.07 -9.13
CA GLU A 68 8.08 0.80 -10.46
C GLU A 68 8.42 -0.68 -10.67
N TYR A 69 8.23 -1.53 -9.65
CA TYR A 69 8.47 -2.97 -9.78
C TYR A 69 7.39 -3.60 -10.67
N PRO A 70 7.74 -4.63 -11.46
CA PRO A 70 6.78 -5.26 -12.35
C PRO A 70 5.69 -5.95 -11.55
N SER A 71 4.47 -5.93 -12.08
CA SER A 71 3.34 -6.66 -11.52
C SER A 71 3.68 -8.13 -11.29
N PHE A 72 3.23 -8.68 -10.16
CA PHE A 72 3.48 -10.09 -9.87
C PHE A 72 2.62 -11.00 -10.77
N HIS A 73 1.40 -10.55 -11.09
CA HIS A 73 0.46 -11.25 -11.97
C HIS A 73 0.22 -10.47 -13.28
N GLU A 74 0.05 -11.19 -14.40
CA GLU A 74 -0.20 -10.60 -15.74
C GLU A 74 -1.54 -9.83 -15.84
N THR A 75 -2.44 -10.03 -14.87
CA THR A 75 -3.79 -9.45 -14.86
C THR A 75 -3.92 -8.22 -13.96
N ASP A 76 -2.87 -7.82 -13.26
CA ASP A 76 -2.91 -6.64 -12.39
C ASP A 76 -3.07 -5.41 -13.30
N GLU A 77 -4.12 -4.61 -13.08
CA GLU A 77 -4.39 -3.39 -13.87
C GLU A 77 -3.14 -2.50 -13.83
N GLU A 78 -2.49 -2.36 -14.99
CA GLU A 78 -1.07 -1.96 -15.13
C GLU A 78 -0.69 -0.63 -14.46
N ASP A 79 -1.66 0.25 -14.16
CA ASP A 79 -1.39 1.60 -13.66
C ASP A 79 -1.87 1.88 -12.22
N PHE A 80 -2.76 1.07 -11.62
CA PHE A 80 -3.43 1.43 -10.34
C PHE A 80 -3.54 0.29 -9.31
N GLY A 81 -3.03 -0.90 -9.64
CA GLY A 81 -3.28 -2.10 -8.85
C GLY A 81 -4.75 -2.52 -8.91
N GLN A 82 -5.10 -3.53 -8.12
CA GLN A 82 -6.47 -4.04 -8.04
C GLN A 82 -7.35 -3.13 -7.19
N THR A 83 -8.43 -2.61 -7.78
CA THR A 83 -9.47 -1.90 -7.01
C THR A 83 -10.24 -2.88 -6.11
N ILE A 84 -10.18 -2.65 -4.80
CA ILE A 84 -10.90 -3.43 -3.80
C ILE A 84 -12.30 -2.87 -3.54
N GLY A 85 -12.44 -1.54 -3.60
CA GLY A 85 -13.73 -0.90 -3.52
C GLY A 85 -13.68 0.62 -3.45
N GLU A 86 -14.86 1.22 -3.61
CA GLU A 86 -15.08 2.66 -3.55
C GLU A 86 -15.99 2.99 -2.36
N THR A 87 -15.66 4.05 -1.62
CA THR A 87 -16.42 4.48 -0.43
C THR A 87 -16.70 5.98 -0.44
N LYS A 88 -17.65 6.43 0.39
CA LYS A 88 -18.07 7.84 0.42
C LYS A 88 -17.31 8.67 1.44
N SER A 89 -16.56 8.02 2.34
CA SER A 89 -15.77 8.69 3.37
C SER A 89 -14.41 8.05 3.58
N ALA A 90 -13.44 8.86 4.00
CA ALA A 90 -12.11 8.37 4.35
C ALA A 90 -12.14 7.30 5.46
N ASN A 91 -13.04 7.44 6.45
CA ASN A 91 -13.13 6.47 7.53
C ASN A 91 -13.67 5.11 7.05
N GLU A 92 -14.66 5.11 6.16
CA GLU A 92 -15.14 3.88 5.50
C GLU A 92 -14.04 3.23 4.66
N ALA A 93 -13.23 4.01 3.93
CA ALA A 93 -12.10 3.49 3.16
C ALA A 93 -11.04 2.83 4.07
N ILE A 94 -10.70 3.46 5.20
CA ILE A 94 -9.76 2.90 6.18
C ILE A 94 -10.32 1.60 6.77
N ASP A 95 -11.62 1.55 7.10
CA ASP A 95 -12.28 0.34 7.62
C ASP A 95 -12.34 -0.78 6.57
N LEU A 96 -12.61 -0.42 5.31
CA LEU A 96 -12.62 -1.35 4.18
C LEU A 96 -11.24 -1.97 3.98
N ALA A 97 -10.17 -1.16 3.94
CA ALA A 97 -8.80 -1.64 3.82
C ALA A 97 -8.41 -2.55 5.00
N ALA A 98 -8.78 -2.20 6.23
CA ALA A 98 -8.51 -3.04 7.39
C ALA A 98 -9.23 -4.39 7.32
N ARG A 99 -10.49 -4.39 6.87
CA ARG A 99 -11.33 -5.59 6.79
C ARG A 99 -10.93 -6.53 5.65
N GLU A 100 -10.67 -5.99 4.46
CA GLU A 100 -10.41 -6.80 3.26
C GLU A 100 -8.93 -7.14 3.09
N LEU A 101 -8.03 -6.21 3.45
CA LEU A 101 -6.59 -6.34 3.21
C LEU A 101 -5.78 -6.57 4.48
N GLY A 102 -6.42 -6.50 5.66
CA GLY A 102 -5.71 -6.59 6.94
C GLY A 102 -4.82 -5.37 7.24
N ALA A 103 -5.07 -4.24 6.58
CA ALA A 103 -4.38 -2.98 6.85
C ALA A 103 -4.56 -2.53 8.32
N ASP A 104 -3.61 -1.78 8.86
CA ASP A 104 -3.66 -1.28 10.24
C ASP A 104 -4.03 0.21 10.21
N PRO A 105 -5.18 0.61 10.76
CA PRO A 105 -5.62 2.01 10.78
C PRO A 105 -4.63 3.01 11.40
N ALA A 106 -3.61 2.55 12.12
CA ALA A 106 -2.58 3.37 12.74
C ALA A 106 -1.24 3.37 11.99
N ARG A 107 -1.12 2.69 10.84
CA ARG A 107 0.15 2.49 10.12
C ARG A 107 0.17 3.00 8.68
N TRP A 108 -0.78 3.86 8.31
CA TRP A 108 -0.75 4.53 7.02
C TRP A 108 0.46 5.47 6.94
N VAL A 109 1.07 5.58 5.77
CA VAL A 109 2.10 6.57 5.46
C VAL A 109 1.61 7.48 4.32
N ASN A 110 2.22 8.67 4.18
CA ASN A 110 1.93 9.50 3.02
C ASN A 110 2.49 8.83 1.75
N GLN A 111 1.86 9.11 0.60
CA GLN A 111 2.37 8.67 -0.70
C GLN A 111 3.89 8.93 -0.85
N GLY A 112 4.62 7.91 -1.32
CA GLY A 112 6.06 7.95 -1.54
C GLY A 112 6.91 7.64 -0.30
N VAL A 113 6.30 7.65 0.90
CA VAL A 113 6.99 7.20 2.13
C VAL A 113 7.00 5.67 2.24
N LEU A 114 6.20 4.97 1.43
CA LEU A 114 6.22 3.51 1.32
C LEU A 114 7.63 2.98 1.01
N GLN A 115 8.41 3.69 0.18
CA GLN A 115 9.79 3.32 -0.14
C GLN A 115 10.67 3.26 1.11
N ASP A 116 10.48 4.16 2.07
CA ASP A 116 11.22 4.13 3.33
C ASP A 116 10.83 2.92 4.18
N GLU A 117 9.55 2.51 4.17
CA GLU A 117 9.12 1.27 4.82
C GLU A 117 9.74 0.04 4.17
N TYR A 118 9.75 0.01 2.83
CA TYR A 118 10.38 -1.06 2.09
C TYR A 118 11.89 -1.13 2.37
N ASN A 119 12.59 0.00 2.40
CA ASN A 119 14.01 0.05 2.75
C ASN A 119 14.28 -0.54 4.14
N ASP A 120 13.40 -0.30 5.11
CA ASP A 120 13.54 -0.88 6.45
C ASP A 120 13.20 -2.37 6.47
N TYR A 121 12.20 -2.80 5.70
CA TYR A 121 11.93 -4.22 5.43
C TYR A 121 13.13 -4.94 4.83
N VAL A 122 13.81 -4.33 3.85
CA VAL A 122 15.04 -4.88 3.25
C VAL A 122 16.16 -4.98 4.29
N LYS A 123 16.40 -3.92 5.08
CA LYS A 123 17.41 -3.92 6.15
C LYS A 123 17.15 -4.98 7.23
N GLN A 124 15.89 -5.33 7.48
CA GLN A 124 15.51 -6.38 8.42
C GLN A 124 15.68 -7.80 7.85
N GLY A 125 16.35 -7.94 6.70
CA GLY A 125 16.58 -9.23 6.08
C GLY A 125 15.33 -9.78 5.40
N ARG A 126 14.42 -8.88 5.01
CA ARG A 126 13.29 -9.21 4.13
C ARG A 126 12.41 -10.33 4.72
N PRO A 127 11.76 -10.15 5.89
CA PRO A 127 10.94 -11.21 6.50
C PRO A 127 9.74 -11.61 5.62
N MET A 128 9.34 -12.88 5.63
CA MET A 128 8.11 -13.34 4.98
C MET A 128 6.87 -13.10 5.83
N GLY A 129 5.72 -12.94 5.17
CA GLY A 129 4.43 -12.69 5.79
C GLY A 129 4.21 -11.21 6.09
N ARG A 130 3.31 -10.93 7.05
CA ARG A 130 2.91 -9.57 7.41
C ARG A 130 4.10 -8.72 7.85
N TRP A 131 4.22 -7.56 7.24
CA TRP A 131 5.20 -6.56 7.63
C TRP A 131 4.76 -5.86 8.93
N GLN A 132 5.69 -5.76 9.87
CA GLN A 132 5.49 -5.02 11.11
C GLN A 132 6.68 -4.07 11.30
N PRO A 133 6.55 -2.80 10.88
CA PRO A 133 7.62 -1.83 11.10
C PRO A 133 7.85 -1.65 12.61
N THR A 134 9.12 -1.61 13.00
CA THR A 134 9.58 -1.35 14.37
C THR A 134 9.52 0.12 14.74
#